data_AF-A0A5B6TGT1-F1
#
_entry.id   AF-A0A5B6TGT1-F1
#
_cell.length_a   1.000
_cell.length_b   1.000
_cell.length_c   1.000
_cell.angle_alpha   90.00
_cell.angle_beta   90.00
_cell.angle_gamma   90.00
#
_symmetry.space_group_name_H-M   'P 1'
#
loop_
_entity.id
_entity.type
_entity.pdbx_description
1 polymer ?
#
loop_
_entity_poly.entity_id
_entity_poly.type
_entity_poly.pdbx_seq_one_letter_code
_entity_poly.pdbx_strand_id
1 'polypeptide(L)'
;MEKIHRATIGEVPWEFKVDGKTGRLFTNLTNLNRDLRRFLRLDTGQRIVGIDIGECQPFLLGMMLLERASSLWPEGLPVDVDHYLKLTGERGFYRFIMDRCGIEEEERDAFKKTIFGGILYCSCWKAEDLNNLAGRTFIEHFPSVYAAVKGMKGKNRSTLPVLLMRKESEVIIHGVCRKVAELGEEGFFIATIHDCILTTVDKADVVKEMLKGIFKEKYGSAPTLKMEEIN
;
A
#
# COMPACT_ATOMS: atom_id res chain seq x y z
N MET A 1 16.88 -15.60 -13.94
CA MET A 1 17.23 -14.19 -13.66
C MET A 1 16.13 -13.33 -14.25
N GLU A 2 15.52 -12.45 -13.46
CA GLU A 2 14.51 -11.51 -13.97
C GLU A 2 15.19 -10.47 -14.89
N LYS A 3 14.59 -10.20 -16.05
CA LYS A 3 15.18 -9.35 -17.10
C LYS A 3 15.03 -7.87 -16.72
N ILE A 4 16.13 -7.12 -16.71
CA ILE A 4 16.10 -5.65 -16.63
C ILE A 4 15.85 -5.12 -18.03
N HIS A 5 14.87 -4.23 -18.15
CA HIS A 5 14.55 -3.55 -19.40
C HIS A 5 15.14 -2.14 -19.39
N ARG A 6 15.56 -1.67 -20.55
CA ARG A 6 16.11 -0.33 -20.76
C ARG A 6 15.26 0.41 -21.78
N ALA A 7 14.86 1.62 -21.42
CA ALA A 7 14.31 2.65 -22.28
C ALA A 7 15.16 3.92 -22.11
N THR A 8 14.83 4.97 -22.84
CA THR A 8 15.45 6.29 -22.69
C THR A 8 14.35 7.32 -22.48
N ILE A 9 14.51 8.19 -21.48
CA ILE A 9 13.74 9.42 -21.36
C ILE A 9 14.73 10.54 -21.67
N GLY A 10 14.65 11.12 -22.86
CA GLY A 10 15.71 11.96 -23.41
C GLY A 10 17.02 11.18 -23.58
N GLU A 11 18.13 11.72 -23.07
CA GLU A 11 19.45 11.08 -23.09
C GLU A 11 19.71 10.18 -21.86
N VAL A 12 18.81 10.17 -20.88
CA VAL A 12 19.00 9.44 -19.62
C VAL A 12 18.47 8.01 -19.76
N PRO A 13 19.28 6.99 -19.45
CA PRO A 13 18.81 5.61 -19.39
C PRO A 13 17.71 5.46 -18.33
N TRP A 14 16.54 5.01 -18.77
CA TRP A 14 15.42 4.62 -17.92
C TRP A 14 15.40 3.10 -17.80
N GLU A 15 15.89 2.59 -16.69
CA GLU A 15 15.87 1.18 -16.35
C GLU A 15 14.59 0.85 -15.59
N PHE A 16 13.96 -0.27 -15.96
CA PHE A 16 12.82 -0.77 -15.22
C PHE A 16 12.83 -2.30 -15.11
N LYS A 17 12.19 -2.78 -14.05
CA LYS A 17 12.08 -4.19 -13.72
C LYS A 17 10.75 -4.46 -13.00
N VAL A 18 10.00 -5.44 -13.45
CA VAL A 18 8.86 -5.98 -12.70
C VAL A 18 9.35 -7.14 -11.84
N ASP A 19 9.11 -7.09 -10.53
CA ASP A 19 9.40 -8.20 -9.64
C ASP A 19 8.35 -9.30 -9.80
N GLY A 20 8.76 -10.50 -10.20
CA GLY A 20 7.84 -11.61 -10.50
C GLY A 20 7.15 -12.17 -9.25
N LYS A 21 7.69 -11.88 -8.06
CA LYS A 21 7.05 -12.29 -6.79
C LYS A 21 5.92 -11.36 -6.43
N THR A 22 6.15 -10.05 -6.40
CA THR A 22 5.19 -9.06 -5.87
C THR A 22 4.40 -8.34 -6.94
N GLY A 23 4.84 -8.39 -8.20
CA GLY A 23 4.28 -7.59 -9.30
C GLY A 23 4.77 -6.13 -9.32
N ARG A 24 5.46 -5.68 -8.27
CA ARG A 24 5.90 -4.28 -8.16
C ARG A 24 6.85 -3.90 -9.30
N LEU A 25 6.65 -2.70 -9.82
CA LEU A 25 7.52 -2.06 -10.78
C LEU A 25 8.63 -1.31 -10.05
N PHE A 26 9.88 -1.63 -10.37
CA PHE A 26 11.07 -0.90 -9.95
C PHE A 26 11.61 -0.12 -11.13
N THR A 27 11.95 1.14 -10.90
CA THR A 27 12.53 2.07 -11.87
C THR A 27 13.68 2.85 -11.25
N ASN A 28 14.38 3.67 -12.03
CA ASN A 28 15.33 4.66 -11.49
C ASN A 28 14.67 5.52 -10.39
N LEU A 29 13.40 5.90 -10.58
CA LEU A 29 12.64 6.71 -9.64
C LEU A 29 12.33 5.96 -8.33
N THR A 30 11.97 4.69 -8.38
CA THR A 30 11.74 3.92 -7.14
C THR A 30 13.01 3.77 -6.32
N ASN A 31 14.16 3.67 -7.00
CA ASN A 31 15.48 3.55 -6.38
C ASN A 31 16.09 4.90 -5.97
N LEU A 32 15.49 6.02 -6.39
CA LEU A 32 15.96 7.35 -6.04
C LEU A 32 15.72 7.64 -4.54
N ASN A 33 16.77 8.08 -3.87
CA ASN A 33 16.71 8.55 -2.48
C ASN A 33 15.61 9.61 -2.36
N ARG A 34 14.75 9.46 -1.33
CA ARG A 34 13.62 10.35 -1.06
C ARG A 34 14.04 11.83 -1.03
N ASP A 35 15.18 12.14 -0.44
CA ASP A 35 15.66 13.52 -0.28
C ASP A 35 16.04 14.18 -1.61
N LEU A 36 16.33 13.37 -2.64
CA LEU A 36 16.68 13.84 -3.97
C LEU A 36 15.45 14.06 -4.87
N ARG A 37 14.27 13.56 -4.47
CA ARG A 37 13.05 13.64 -5.31
C ARG A 37 12.58 15.06 -5.56
N ARG A 38 12.88 16.00 -4.64
CA ARG A 38 12.64 17.45 -4.79
C ARG A 38 13.34 18.08 -6.00
N PHE A 39 14.36 17.41 -6.54
CA PHE A 39 15.11 17.87 -7.72
C PHE A 39 14.64 17.25 -9.03
N LEU A 40 13.65 16.34 -9.01
CA LEU A 40 13.04 15.83 -10.23
C LEU A 40 12.45 16.99 -11.02
N ARG A 41 12.54 16.95 -12.35
CA ARG A 41 11.95 17.94 -13.25
C ARG A 41 11.36 17.22 -14.45
N LEU A 42 10.27 17.77 -14.98
CA LEU A 42 9.74 17.40 -16.28
C LEU A 42 10.16 18.46 -17.28
N ASP A 43 10.43 18.07 -18.52
CA ASP A 43 10.80 19.02 -19.58
C ASP A 43 9.68 20.05 -19.87
N THR A 44 8.43 19.68 -19.56
CA THR A 44 7.28 20.58 -19.64
C THR A 44 7.29 21.69 -18.59
N GLY A 45 8.15 21.60 -17.57
CA GLY A 45 8.18 22.51 -16.42
C GLY A 45 7.05 22.28 -15.41
N GLN A 46 6.16 21.31 -15.63
CA GLN A 46 5.08 21.00 -14.69
C GLN A 46 5.62 20.42 -13.38
N ARG A 47 5.00 20.83 -12.26
CA ARG A 47 5.27 20.25 -10.95
C ARG A 47 4.69 18.84 -10.85
N ILE A 48 5.39 18.00 -10.10
CA ILE A 48 5.07 16.61 -9.82
C ILE A 48 4.44 16.53 -8.43
N VAL A 49 3.29 15.86 -8.37
CA VAL A 49 2.62 15.50 -7.12
C VAL A 49 2.51 13.99 -7.00
N GLY A 50 2.52 13.51 -5.76
CA GLY A 50 2.25 12.12 -5.40
C GLY A 50 0.84 11.96 -4.87
N ILE A 51 0.15 10.92 -5.30
CA ILE A 51 -1.13 10.46 -4.77
C ILE A 51 -0.85 9.17 -4.00
N ASP A 52 -0.81 9.29 -2.68
CA ASP A 52 -0.44 8.23 -1.75
C ASP A 52 -1.69 7.59 -1.13
N ILE A 53 -1.70 6.26 -1.01
CA ILE A 53 -2.77 5.53 -0.33
C ILE A 53 -2.47 5.50 1.17
N GLY A 54 -3.31 6.19 1.94
CA GLY A 54 -3.19 6.18 3.39
C GLY A 54 -3.36 4.80 3.98
N GLU A 55 -2.37 4.33 4.73
CA GLU A 55 -2.39 3.01 5.38
C GLU A 55 -2.68 1.87 4.38
N CYS A 56 -2.06 1.93 3.20
CA CYS A 56 -2.33 1.01 2.08
C CYS A 56 -2.31 -0.47 2.47
N GLN A 57 -1.24 -0.93 3.15
CA GLN A 57 -1.10 -2.35 3.51
C GLN A 57 -2.19 -2.81 4.52
N PRO A 58 -2.49 -2.10 5.62
CA PRO A 58 -3.62 -2.42 6.50
C PRO A 58 -4.97 -2.40 5.78
N PHE A 59 -5.20 -1.40 4.93
CA PHE A 59 -6.43 -1.28 4.16
C PHE A 59 -6.61 -2.48 3.20
N LEU A 60 -5.56 -2.85 2.46
CA LEU A 60 -5.58 -4.01 1.57
C LEU A 60 -5.79 -5.32 2.34
N LEU A 61 -5.27 -5.44 3.56
CA LEU A 61 -5.61 -6.57 4.43
C LEU A 61 -7.10 -6.58 4.75
N GLY A 62 -7.69 -5.43 5.10
CA GLY A 62 -9.13 -5.31 5.32
C GLY A 62 -9.94 -5.78 4.11
N MET A 63 -9.56 -5.35 2.91
CA MET A 63 -10.20 -5.77 1.67
C MET A 63 -10.07 -7.29 1.43
N MET A 64 -8.92 -7.88 1.74
CA MET A 64 -8.74 -9.35 1.69
C MET A 64 -9.65 -10.10 2.67
N LEU A 65 -9.93 -9.53 3.84
CA LEU A 65 -10.87 -10.12 4.80
C LEU A 65 -12.29 -10.07 4.26
N LEU A 66 -12.71 -8.95 3.65
CA LEU A 66 -14.02 -8.81 3.03
C LEU A 66 -14.23 -9.81 1.88
N GLU A 67 -13.23 -9.98 1.00
CA GLU A 67 -13.27 -10.99 -0.07
C GLU A 67 -13.47 -12.42 0.45
N ARG A 68 -13.07 -12.68 1.70
CA ARG A 68 -13.12 -14.01 2.34
C ARG A 68 -14.19 -14.09 3.43
N ALA A 69 -14.97 -13.03 3.65
CA ALA A 69 -15.82 -12.90 4.83
C ALA A 69 -16.86 -14.03 4.91
N SER A 70 -17.50 -14.38 3.79
CA SER A 70 -18.49 -15.47 3.73
C SER A 70 -17.91 -16.84 4.08
N SER A 71 -16.63 -17.07 3.79
CA SER A 71 -15.94 -18.32 4.13
C SER A 71 -15.34 -18.32 5.53
N LEU A 72 -14.84 -17.18 6.01
CA LEU A 72 -14.21 -17.07 7.32
C LEU A 72 -15.25 -16.96 8.44
N TRP A 73 -16.35 -16.26 8.17
CA TRP A 73 -17.37 -15.91 9.14
C TRP A 73 -18.78 -16.04 8.51
N PRO A 74 -19.25 -17.27 8.28
CA PRO A 74 -20.54 -17.53 7.62
C PRO A 74 -21.75 -16.99 8.41
N GLU A 75 -21.60 -16.81 9.72
CA GLU A 75 -22.64 -16.29 10.62
C GLU A 75 -22.69 -14.75 10.67
N GLY A 76 -21.76 -14.07 10.00
CA GLY A 76 -21.67 -12.61 9.98
C GLY A 76 -20.29 -12.09 10.38
N LEU A 77 -20.01 -10.85 10.02
CA LEU A 77 -18.70 -10.22 10.23
C LEU A 77 -18.45 -9.98 11.74
N PRO A 78 -17.33 -10.45 12.32
CA PRO A 78 -16.99 -10.18 13.71
C PRO A 78 -16.82 -8.69 13.98
N VAL A 79 -17.17 -8.27 15.20
CA VAL A 79 -17.13 -6.86 15.63
C VAL A 79 -15.73 -6.26 15.50
N ASP A 80 -14.68 -7.02 15.83
CA ASP A 80 -13.30 -6.56 15.72
C ASP A 80 -12.84 -6.39 14.26
N VAL A 81 -13.38 -7.20 13.34
CA VAL A 81 -13.12 -7.08 11.90
C VAL A 81 -13.81 -5.84 11.35
N ASP A 82 -15.08 -5.61 11.69
CA ASP A 82 -15.80 -4.38 11.31
C ASP A 82 -15.07 -3.13 11.84
N HIS A 83 -14.60 -3.17 13.08
CA HIS A 83 -13.81 -2.09 13.67
C HIS A 83 -12.48 -1.88 12.94
N TYR A 84 -11.76 -2.95 12.59
CA TYR A 84 -10.52 -2.87 11.81
C TYR A 84 -10.75 -2.23 10.43
N LEU A 85 -11.84 -2.60 9.73
CA LEU A 85 -12.19 -2.03 8.43
C LEU A 85 -12.46 -0.53 8.52
N LYS A 86 -13.21 -0.09 9.54
CA LYS A 86 -13.48 1.34 9.79
C LYS A 86 -12.18 2.11 10.02
N LEU A 87 -11.33 1.63 10.93
CA LEU A 87 -10.05 2.28 11.25
C LEU A 87 -9.15 2.41 10.02
N THR A 88 -9.01 1.35 9.23
CA THR A 88 -8.13 1.38 8.05
C THR A 88 -8.70 2.21 6.90
N GLY A 89 -10.02 2.30 6.75
CA GLY A 89 -10.65 3.20 5.77
C GLY A 89 -10.46 4.68 6.09
N GLU A 90 -10.48 5.02 7.38
CA GLU A 90 -10.39 6.39 7.91
C GLU A 90 -8.96 6.82 8.27
N ARG A 91 -7.95 5.97 8.01
CA ARG A 91 -6.53 6.16 8.39
C ARG A 91 -6.30 6.31 9.91
N GLY A 92 -7.11 5.63 10.70
CA GLY A 92 -7.03 5.60 12.15
C GLY A 92 -6.24 4.41 12.71
N PHE A 93 -5.80 3.44 11.89
CA PHE A 93 -5.25 2.18 12.40
C PHE A 93 -3.93 2.38 13.16
N TYR A 94 -2.96 3.11 12.62
CA TYR A 94 -1.69 3.28 13.34
C TYR A 94 -1.89 4.05 14.63
N ARG A 95 -2.65 5.15 14.58
CA ARG A 95 -2.96 5.96 15.76
C ARG A 95 -3.63 5.11 16.85
N PHE A 96 -4.62 4.31 16.46
CA PHE A 96 -5.33 3.42 17.39
C PHE A 96 -4.38 2.49 18.17
N ILE A 97 -3.41 1.87 17.49
CA ILE A 97 -2.44 0.99 18.14
C ILE A 97 -1.39 1.80 18.92
N MET A 98 -0.90 2.91 18.37
CA MET A 98 0.09 3.78 19.00
C MET A 98 -0.40 4.31 20.35
N ASP A 99 -1.63 4.83 20.40
CA ASP A 99 -2.26 5.34 21.61
C ASP A 99 -2.28 4.28 22.73
N ARG A 100 -2.47 3.01 22.36
CA ARG A 100 -2.50 1.87 23.29
C ARG A 100 -1.13 1.34 23.67
N CYS A 101 -0.14 1.59 22.83
CA CYS A 101 1.25 1.26 23.10
C CYS A 101 1.99 2.39 23.84
N GLY A 102 1.35 3.56 24.03
CA GLY A 102 1.99 4.76 24.57
C GLY A 102 3.09 5.30 23.65
N ILE A 103 2.87 5.24 22.33
CA ILE A 103 3.82 5.72 21.32
C ILE A 103 3.40 7.11 20.86
N GLU A 104 4.31 8.07 20.95
CA GLU A 104 4.06 9.46 20.55
C GLU A 104 4.05 9.63 19.02
N GLU A 105 3.42 10.68 18.51
CA GLU A 105 3.23 10.89 17.06
C GLU A 105 4.56 11.09 16.31
N GLU A 106 5.58 11.64 16.97
CA GLU A 106 6.93 11.80 16.43
C GLU A 106 7.59 10.46 16.08
N GLU A 107 7.19 9.38 16.75
CA GLU A 107 7.72 8.03 16.53
C GLU A 107 6.95 7.24 15.47
N ARG A 108 5.89 7.82 14.90
CA ARG A 108 4.96 7.14 13.98
C ARG A 108 5.66 6.43 12.83
N ASP A 109 6.64 7.06 12.19
CA ASP A 109 7.31 6.49 11.02
C ASP A 109 8.27 5.34 11.39
N ALA A 110 8.85 5.37 12.60
CA ALA A 110 9.57 4.22 13.15
C ALA A 110 8.58 3.10 13.50
N PHE A 111 7.47 3.45 14.15
CA PHE A 111 6.42 2.52 14.55
C PHE A 111 5.78 1.76 13.37
N LYS A 112 5.51 2.44 12.25
CA LYS A 112 5.02 1.79 11.02
C LYS A 112 5.94 0.65 10.55
N LYS A 113 7.27 0.84 10.67
CA LYS A 113 8.23 -0.18 10.24
C LYS A 113 8.22 -1.38 11.19
N THR A 114 8.06 -1.13 12.49
CA THR A 114 8.05 -2.18 13.51
C THR A 114 6.75 -2.98 13.50
N ILE A 115 5.59 -2.34 13.35
CA ILE A 115 4.29 -3.04 13.43
C ILE A 115 4.12 -4.10 12.33
N PHE A 116 4.47 -3.81 11.07
CA PHE A 116 4.39 -4.86 10.04
C PHE A 116 5.45 -5.94 10.26
N GLY A 117 6.67 -5.54 10.61
CA GLY A 117 7.76 -6.46 10.92
C GLY A 117 7.47 -7.35 12.14
N GLY A 118 6.60 -6.89 13.04
CA GLY A 118 6.18 -7.56 14.27
C GLY A 118 4.83 -8.26 14.19
N ILE A 119 4.05 -8.08 13.12
CA ILE A 119 2.72 -8.70 12.99
C ILE A 119 2.59 -9.41 11.66
N LEU A 120 2.56 -8.69 10.53
CA LEU A 120 2.25 -9.29 9.23
C LEU A 120 3.44 -10.01 8.60
N TYR A 121 4.67 -9.52 8.82
CA TYR A 121 5.86 -9.96 8.09
C TYR A 121 6.78 -10.88 8.92
N CYS A 122 6.36 -11.24 10.13
CA CYS A 122 7.03 -12.22 10.99
C CYS A 122 6.30 -13.56 11.09
N SER A 123 6.94 -14.51 11.77
CA SER A 123 6.31 -15.74 12.26
C SER A 123 5.27 -15.43 13.36
N CYS A 124 4.30 -16.32 13.54
CA CYS A 124 3.23 -16.16 14.54
C CYS A 124 3.80 -16.07 15.97
N TRP A 125 4.79 -16.91 16.31
CA TRP A 125 5.43 -16.84 17.64
C TRP A 125 6.10 -15.50 17.93
N LYS A 126 6.63 -14.81 16.90
CA LYS A 126 7.22 -13.47 17.07
C LYS A 126 6.14 -12.40 17.22
N ALA A 127 4.99 -12.59 16.58
CA ALA A 127 3.82 -11.71 16.80
C ALA A 127 3.24 -11.87 18.20
N GLU A 128 3.28 -13.09 18.74
CA GLU A 128 2.78 -13.48 20.06
C GLU A 128 3.83 -13.30 21.19
N ASP A 129 5.04 -12.82 20.86
CA ASP A 129 6.14 -12.62 21.83
C ASP A 129 5.76 -11.59 22.89
N LEU A 130 6.08 -11.86 24.15
CA LEU A 130 5.78 -10.98 25.29
C LEU A 130 6.44 -9.60 25.17
N ASN A 131 7.59 -9.51 24.49
CA ASN A 131 8.30 -8.25 24.25
C ASN A 131 7.75 -7.48 23.04
N ASN A 132 6.86 -8.09 22.25
CA ASN A 132 6.24 -7.44 21.10
C ASN A 132 4.92 -6.78 21.53
N LEU A 133 5.01 -5.62 22.17
CA LEU A 133 3.85 -4.87 22.65
C LEU A 133 2.83 -4.62 21.54
N ALA A 134 3.27 -4.09 20.39
CA ALA A 134 2.40 -3.83 19.25
C ALA A 134 1.69 -5.09 18.73
N GLY A 135 2.40 -6.23 18.70
CA GLY A 135 1.82 -7.52 18.34
C GLY A 135 0.73 -7.96 19.31
N ARG A 136 0.98 -7.88 20.62
CA ARG A 136 -0.01 -8.21 21.64
C ARG A 136 -1.22 -7.29 21.59
N THR A 137 -1.02 -5.98 21.50
CA THR A 137 -2.09 -4.99 21.36
C THR A 137 -2.96 -5.27 20.13
N PHE A 138 -2.35 -5.64 19.00
CA PHE A 138 -3.11 -6.02 17.81
C PHE A 138 -3.92 -7.30 18.02
N ILE A 139 -3.35 -8.33 18.65
CA ILE A 139 -4.03 -9.60 18.92
C ILE A 139 -5.20 -9.40 19.89
N GLU A 140 -5.00 -8.56 20.90
CA GLU A 140 -6.01 -8.22 21.91
C GLU A 140 -7.21 -7.49 21.29
N HIS A 141 -6.96 -6.51 20.41
CA HIS A 141 -8.03 -5.69 19.83
C HIS A 141 -8.61 -6.23 18.53
N PHE A 142 -7.87 -7.07 17.80
CA PHE A 142 -8.27 -7.65 16.52
C PHE A 142 -8.06 -9.17 16.47
N PRO A 143 -8.62 -9.94 17.42
CA PRO A 143 -8.38 -11.39 17.52
C PRO A 143 -8.85 -12.17 16.29
N SER A 144 -9.99 -11.81 15.69
CA SER A 144 -10.52 -12.49 14.50
C SER A 144 -9.71 -12.13 13.25
N VAL A 145 -9.28 -10.86 13.15
CA VAL A 145 -8.35 -10.43 12.09
C VAL A 145 -7.03 -11.20 12.21
N TYR A 146 -6.48 -11.32 13.41
CA TYR A 146 -5.23 -12.05 13.63
C TYR A 146 -5.38 -13.55 13.34
N ALA A 147 -6.50 -14.17 13.71
CA ALA A 147 -6.80 -15.56 13.34
C ALA A 147 -6.81 -15.75 11.82
N ALA A 148 -7.45 -14.83 11.08
CA ALA A 148 -7.44 -14.84 9.61
C ALA A 148 -6.03 -14.65 9.05
N VAL A 149 -5.23 -13.72 9.60
CA VAL A 149 -3.82 -13.52 9.24
C VAL A 149 -3.01 -14.79 9.42
N LYS A 150 -3.17 -15.51 10.54
CA LYS A 150 -2.50 -16.80 10.77
C LYS A 150 -2.89 -17.83 9.72
N GLY A 151 -4.19 -17.95 9.42
CA GLY A 151 -4.69 -18.83 8.36
C GLY A 151 -4.10 -18.50 6.99
N MET A 152 -4.01 -17.21 6.63
CA MET A 152 -3.49 -16.75 5.34
C MET A 152 -1.97 -16.93 5.18
N LYS A 153 -1.20 -16.81 6.26
CA LYS A 153 0.24 -17.10 6.22
C LYS A 153 0.52 -18.58 5.96
N GLY A 154 -0.33 -19.47 6.48
CA GLY A 154 -0.14 -20.91 6.37
C GLY A 154 1.26 -21.32 6.85
N LYS A 155 1.95 -22.17 6.07
CA LYS A 155 3.30 -22.65 6.39
C LYS A 155 4.43 -21.64 6.12
N ASN A 156 4.18 -20.57 5.35
CA ASN A 156 5.21 -19.64 4.94
C ASN A 156 4.86 -18.19 5.30
N ARG A 157 5.66 -17.60 6.20
CA ARG A 157 5.49 -16.22 6.66
C ARG A 157 5.50 -15.18 5.55
N SER A 158 6.12 -15.46 4.39
CA SER A 158 6.17 -14.51 3.27
C SER A 158 4.87 -14.48 2.44
N THR A 159 3.97 -15.45 2.61
CA THR A 159 2.77 -15.61 1.77
C THR A 159 1.88 -14.37 1.83
N LEU A 160 1.44 -13.98 3.03
CA LEU A 160 0.57 -12.82 3.22
C LEU A 160 1.23 -11.50 2.74
N PRO A 161 2.48 -11.15 3.12
CA PRO A 161 3.14 -9.96 2.58
C PRO A 161 3.18 -9.92 1.05
N VAL A 162 3.51 -11.05 0.40
CA VAL A 162 3.56 -11.13 -1.06
C VAL A 162 2.17 -10.94 -1.67
N LEU A 163 1.11 -11.51 -1.07
CA LEU A 163 -0.26 -11.32 -1.53
C LEU A 163 -0.72 -9.86 -1.41
N LEU A 164 -0.38 -9.18 -0.31
CA LEU A 164 -0.72 -7.77 -0.12
C LEU A 164 0.01 -6.88 -1.14
N MET A 165 1.31 -7.09 -1.36
CA MET A 165 2.06 -6.37 -2.39
C MET A 165 1.56 -6.65 -3.81
N ARG A 166 1.07 -7.88 -4.09
CA ARG A 166 0.43 -8.20 -5.37
C ARG A 166 -0.86 -7.42 -5.57
N LYS A 167 -1.72 -7.34 -4.53
CA LYS A 167 -2.95 -6.55 -4.61
C LYS A 167 -2.68 -5.06 -4.78
N GLU A 168 -1.66 -4.53 -4.10
CA GLU A 168 -1.16 -3.16 -4.33
C GLU A 168 -0.79 -2.97 -5.80
N SER A 169 0.05 -3.84 -6.35
CA SER A 169 0.46 -3.76 -7.76
C SER A 169 -0.71 -3.93 -8.73
N GLU A 170 -1.69 -4.77 -8.41
CA GLU A 170 -2.88 -4.98 -9.22
C GLU A 170 -3.70 -3.69 -9.34
N VAL A 171 -3.90 -2.97 -8.24
CA VAL A 171 -4.63 -1.70 -8.22
C VAL A 171 -3.82 -0.59 -8.91
N ILE A 172 -2.55 -0.45 -8.56
CA ILE A 172 -1.70 0.66 -9.01
C ILE A 172 -1.29 0.47 -10.47
N ILE A 173 -0.58 -0.63 -10.78
CA ILE A 173 0.03 -0.85 -12.09
C ILE A 173 -1.01 -1.37 -13.09
N HIS A 174 -1.76 -2.41 -12.73
CA HIS A 174 -2.72 -3.04 -13.64
C HIS A 174 -4.10 -2.39 -13.64
N GLY A 175 -4.37 -1.51 -12.68
CA GLY A 175 -5.55 -0.66 -12.61
C GLY A 175 -5.25 0.73 -13.14
N VAL A 176 -4.70 1.61 -12.30
CA VAL A 176 -4.56 3.04 -12.64
C VAL A 176 -3.62 3.26 -13.82
N CYS A 177 -2.38 2.75 -13.76
CA CYS A 177 -1.41 2.98 -14.84
C CYS A 177 -1.89 2.40 -16.18
N ARG A 178 -2.57 1.24 -16.16
CA ARG A 178 -3.20 0.67 -17.34
C ARG A 178 -4.28 1.60 -17.90
N LYS A 179 -5.23 2.05 -17.08
CA LYS A 179 -6.31 2.95 -17.52
C LYS A 179 -5.75 4.26 -18.10
N VAL A 180 -4.70 4.82 -17.49
CA VAL A 180 -4.02 6.02 -18.03
C VAL A 180 -3.36 5.73 -19.37
N ALA A 181 -2.65 4.61 -19.51
CA ALA A 181 -2.05 4.22 -20.78
C ALA A 181 -3.11 4.00 -21.89
N GLU A 182 -4.27 3.45 -21.53
CA GLU A 182 -5.40 3.24 -22.45
C GLU A 182 -6.08 4.54 -22.90
N LEU A 183 -5.96 5.65 -22.14
CA LEU A 183 -6.41 6.97 -22.61
C LEU A 183 -5.65 7.44 -23.85
N GLY A 184 -4.39 7.02 -24.01
CA GLY A 184 -3.54 7.42 -25.13
C GLY A 184 -3.24 8.92 -25.20
N GLU A 185 -3.43 9.66 -24.10
CA GLU A 185 -3.10 11.10 -24.04
C GLU A 185 -1.58 11.30 -24.07
N GLU A 186 -1.11 11.91 -25.16
CA GLU A 186 0.29 12.32 -25.28
C GLU A 186 0.64 13.36 -24.20
N GLY A 187 1.80 13.21 -23.58
CA GLY A 187 2.26 14.09 -22.50
C GLY A 187 1.65 13.81 -21.13
N PHE A 188 0.80 12.78 -20.96
CA PHE A 188 0.33 12.36 -19.64
C PHE A 188 1.47 11.73 -18.84
N PHE A 189 2.07 12.49 -17.93
CA PHE A 189 3.09 11.94 -17.03
C PHE A 189 2.47 11.07 -15.94
N ILE A 190 2.88 9.81 -15.89
CA ILE A 190 2.57 8.88 -14.82
C ILE A 190 3.79 8.05 -14.44
N ALA A 191 4.06 7.96 -13.15
CA ALA A 191 5.05 7.07 -12.58
C ALA A 191 4.57 6.54 -11.23
N THR A 192 5.26 5.57 -10.66
CA THR A 192 4.86 4.98 -9.38
C THR A 192 6.05 4.79 -8.46
N ILE A 193 5.80 4.94 -7.16
CA ILE A 193 6.70 4.55 -6.07
C ILE A 193 5.86 3.71 -5.12
N HIS A 194 5.81 2.41 -5.39
CA HIS A 194 4.95 1.45 -4.68
C HIS A 194 3.47 1.85 -4.74
N ASP A 195 2.87 2.18 -3.59
CA ASP A 195 1.49 2.63 -3.40
C ASP A 195 1.25 4.10 -3.70
N CYS A 196 2.31 4.86 -4.03
CA CYS A 196 2.22 6.25 -4.44
C CYS A 196 2.27 6.38 -5.98
N ILE A 197 1.27 7.05 -6.56
CA ILE A 197 1.25 7.38 -7.99
C ILE A 197 1.72 8.82 -8.17
N LEU A 198 2.77 9.01 -8.97
CA LEU A 198 3.26 10.34 -9.34
C LEU A 198 2.62 10.78 -10.65
N THR A 199 2.17 12.03 -10.68
CA THR A 199 1.63 12.67 -11.89
C THR A 199 1.81 14.18 -11.80
N THR A 200 1.35 14.93 -12.80
CA THR A 200 1.36 16.40 -12.77
C THR A 200 0.18 16.95 -12.00
N VAL A 201 0.32 18.18 -11.47
CA VAL A 201 -0.72 18.86 -10.68
C VAL A 201 -2.08 18.89 -11.41
N ASP A 202 -2.08 19.16 -12.71
CA ASP A 202 -3.29 19.26 -13.54
C ASP A 202 -3.97 17.90 -13.78
N LYS A 203 -3.24 16.79 -13.69
CA LYS A 203 -3.78 15.43 -13.83
C LYS A 203 -4.08 14.76 -12.49
N ALA A 204 -3.74 15.41 -11.37
CA ALA A 204 -3.85 14.83 -10.04
C ALA A 204 -5.27 14.36 -9.69
N ASP A 205 -6.28 15.18 -9.98
CA ASP A 205 -7.66 14.83 -9.64
C ASP A 205 -8.21 13.70 -10.53
N VAL A 206 -7.81 13.65 -11.81
CA VAL A 206 -8.12 12.53 -12.71
C VAL A 206 -7.58 11.22 -12.13
N VAL A 207 -6.31 11.21 -11.73
CA VAL A 207 -5.67 10.00 -11.16
C VAL A 207 -6.29 9.62 -9.81
N LYS A 208 -6.64 10.59 -8.95
CA LYS A 208 -7.34 10.32 -7.68
C LYS A 208 -8.69 9.66 -7.92
N GLU A 209 -9.50 10.17 -8.85
CA GLU A 209 -10.82 9.62 -9.14
C GLU A 209 -10.72 8.25 -9.81
N MET A 210 -9.73 8.02 -10.68
CA MET A 210 -9.44 6.67 -11.20
C MET A 210 -9.10 5.69 -10.08
N LEU A 211 -8.22 6.07 -9.15
CA LEU A 211 -7.81 5.23 -8.04
C LEU A 211 -8.98 4.92 -7.10
N LYS A 212 -9.76 5.93 -6.71
CA LYS A 212 -10.99 5.74 -5.93
C LYS A 212 -12.00 4.85 -6.66
N GLY A 213 -12.16 5.05 -7.96
CA GLY A 213 -13.05 4.27 -8.80
C GLY A 213 -12.69 2.78 -8.79
N ILE A 214 -11.40 2.45 -8.98
CA ILE A 214 -10.91 1.06 -8.93
C ILE A 214 -11.17 0.43 -7.57
N PHE A 215 -10.90 1.15 -6.47
CA PHE A 215 -11.16 0.62 -5.14
C PHE A 215 -12.66 0.40 -4.89
N LYS A 216 -13.52 1.37 -5.25
CA LYS A 216 -14.98 1.23 -5.12
C LYS A 216 -15.54 0.09 -5.96
N GLU A 217 -15.09 -0.05 -7.20
CA GLU A 217 -15.50 -1.12 -8.11
C GLU A 217 -15.14 -2.49 -7.55
N LYS A 218 -13.91 -2.63 -7.05
CA LYS A 218 -13.40 -3.92 -6.59
C LYS A 218 -13.83 -4.29 -5.17
N TYR A 219 -14.04 -3.30 -4.31
CA TYR A 219 -14.18 -3.52 -2.88
C TYR A 219 -15.35 -2.78 -2.21
N GLY A 220 -16.14 -2.02 -2.96
CA GLY A 220 -17.28 -1.26 -2.45
C GLY A 220 -16.91 -0.03 -1.60
N SER A 221 -15.63 0.19 -1.33
CA SER A 221 -15.11 1.32 -0.55
C SER A 221 -13.79 1.81 -1.14
N ALA A 222 -13.37 3.03 -0.79
CA ALA A 222 -12.08 3.59 -1.19
C ALA A 222 -11.28 4.04 0.03
N PRO A 223 -9.95 3.85 0.02
CA PRO A 223 -9.09 4.36 1.07
C PRO A 223 -9.02 5.89 0.99
N THR A 224 -8.65 6.50 2.11
CA THR A 224 -8.30 7.92 2.11
C THR A 224 -6.99 8.13 1.34
N LEU A 225 -7.03 9.02 0.35
CA LEU A 225 -5.87 9.38 -0.46
C LEU A 225 -5.24 10.68 0.04
N LYS A 226 -3.90 10.72 0.11
CA LYS A 226 -3.15 11.94 0.43
C LYS A 226 -2.43 12.44 -0.81
N MET A 227 -2.52 13.74 -1.05
CA MET A 227 -1.70 14.40 -2.05
C MET A 227 -0.43 14.94 -1.39
N GLU A 228 0.71 14.69 -1.99
CA GLU A 228 2.02 15.16 -1.51
C GLU A 228 2.73 15.90 -2.65
N GLU A 229 3.33 17.05 -2.33
CA GLU A 229 4.21 17.75 -3.27
C GLU A 229 5.55 17.01 -3.34
N ILE A 230 5.98 16.66 -4.55
CA ILE A 230 7.25 15.95 -4.75
C ILE A 230 8.39 16.93 -5.02
N ASN A 231 8.11 17.99 -5.79
CA ASN A 231 9.06 19.00 -6.23
C ASN A 231 8.43 20.40 -6.37
#